data_AF-A0AAU3N1P5-F1
#
_entry.id   AF-A0AAU3N1P5-F1
#
_cell.length_a   1.000
_cell.length_b   1.000
_cell.length_c   1.000
_cell.angle_alpha   90.00
_cell.angle_beta   90.00
_cell.angle_gamma   90.00
#
_symmetry.space_group_name_H-M   'P 1'
#
loop_
_entity.id
_entity.type
_entity.pdbx_description
1 polymer ?
#
loop_
_entity_poly.entity_id
_entity_poly.type
_entity_poly.pdbx_seq_one_letter_code
_entity_poly.pdbx_strand_id
1 'polypeptide(L)'
;MEAELVVRALARRGEVRSACLEDVRGTANLLLLGEAVTADRRLQDGPVHRLRAHDQRRGTAYTETLAAYLDAFGDTAAASRELNVHTNTLRYRLGRIRELTGLDLGDPYERLNAAVQLFALGPDVLVVEHEKIPKTSSPPTNRGGTPGLHTTDHHPVTGTGL
;
A
#
# COMPACT_ATOMS: atom_id res chain seq x y z
N MET A 1 -19.79 -23.22 19.77
CA MET A 1 -19.06 -21.95 19.55
C MET A 1 -17.62 -22.17 19.11
N GLU A 2 -16.76 -22.84 19.89
CA GLU A 2 -15.33 -23.00 19.50
C GLU A 2 -15.12 -23.81 18.21
N ALA A 3 -15.82 -24.95 18.06
CA ALA A 3 -15.68 -25.79 16.87
C ALA A 3 -16.05 -25.06 15.56
N GLU A 4 -17.08 -24.21 15.60
CA GLU A 4 -17.50 -23.39 14.45
C GLU A 4 -16.43 -22.36 14.08
N LEU A 5 -15.85 -21.68 15.08
CA LEU A 5 -14.76 -20.74 14.86
C LEU A 5 -13.53 -21.43 14.25
N VAL A 6 -13.22 -22.66 14.67
CA VAL A 6 -12.14 -23.47 14.09
C VAL A 6 -12.42 -23.78 12.61
N VAL A 7 -13.63 -24.23 12.28
CA VAL A 7 -14.04 -24.50 10.89
C VAL A 7 -13.91 -23.25 10.03
N ARG A 8 -14.38 -22.09 10.51
CA ARG A 8 -14.25 -20.81 9.80
C ARG A 8 -12.80 -20.39 9.63
N ALA A 9 -11.95 -20.62 10.62
CA ALA A 9 -10.53 -20.32 10.53
C ALA A 9 -9.81 -21.22 9.50
N LEU A 10 -10.15 -22.52 9.45
CA LEU A 10 -9.64 -23.43 8.41
C LEU A 10 -10.11 -23.01 7.02
N ALA A 11 -11.41 -22.68 6.87
CA ALA A 11 -11.95 -22.18 5.62
C ALA A 11 -11.24 -20.90 5.16
N ARG A 12 -10.92 -19.98 6.09
CA ARG A 12 -10.18 -18.75 5.80
C ARG A 12 -8.77 -19.01 5.28
N ARG A 13 -8.14 -20.13 5.67
CA ARG A 13 -6.83 -20.58 5.20
C ARG A 13 -6.89 -21.47 3.95
N GLY A 14 -8.08 -21.85 3.50
CA GLY A 14 -8.25 -22.82 2.42
C GLY A 14 -7.82 -24.25 2.79
N GLU A 15 -7.82 -24.60 4.08
CA GLU A 15 -7.38 -25.90 4.58
C GLU A 15 -8.58 -26.83 4.82
N VAL A 16 -8.46 -28.11 4.42
CA VAL A 16 -9.46 -29.16 4.69
C VAL A 16 -8.82 -30.28 5.52
N ARG A 17 -8.86 -30.13 6.84
CA ARG A 17 -8.32 -31.09 7.82
C ARG A 17 -9.01 -30.95 9.18
N SER A 18 -8.80 -31.90 10.09
CA SER A 18 -9.15 -31.71 11.51
C SER A 18 -8.16 -30.78 12.21
N ALA A 19 -8.65 -29.96 13.14
CA ALA A 19 -7.85 -29.04 13.94
C ALA A 19 -8.54 -28.74 15.28
N CYS A 20 -7.76 -28.33 16.29
CA CYS A 20 -8.26 -27.69 17.51
C CYS A 20 -8.07 -26.16 17.45
N LEU A 21 -8.58 -25.44 18.46
CA LEU A 21 -8.44 -23.98 18.54
C LEU A 21 -6.98 -23.54 18.56
N GLU A 22 -6.07 -24.34 19.13
CA GLU A 22 -4.65 -24.00 19.22
C GLU A 22 -3.96 -23.98 17.84
N ASP A 23 -4.35 -24.89 16.94
CA ASP A 23 -3.82 -24.96 15.56
C ASP A 23 -4.15 -23.72 14.73
N VAL A 24 -5.25 -23.04 15.07
CA VAL A 24 -5.81 -21.92 14.29
C VAL A 24 -5.95 -20.64 15.10
N ARG A 25 -5.38 -20.58 16.32
CA ARG A 25 -5.61 -19.50 17.31
C ARG A 25 -5.43 -18.11 16.74
N GLY A 26 -4.36 -17.88 15.98
CA GLY A 26 -4.10 -16.58 15.34
C GLY A 26 -5.23 -16.17 14.39
N THR A 27 -5.66 -17.08 13.52
CA THR A 27 -6.74 -16.82 12.54
C THR A 27 -8.10 -16.69 13.23
N ALA A 28 -8.36 -17.52 14.24
CA ALA A 28 -9.56 -17.42 15.08
C ALA A 28 -9.65 -16.05 15.77
N ASN A 29 -8.57 -15.58 16.39
CA ASN A 29 -8.51 -14.25 17.00
C ASN A 29 -8.79 -13.14 15.98
N LEU A 30 -8.18 -13.23 14.78
CA LEU A 30 -8.40 -12.24 13.71
C LEU A 30 -9.83 -12.26 13.18
N LEU A 31 -10.51 -13.42 13.13
CA LEU A 31 -11.93 -13.50 12.76
C LEU A 31 -12.80 -12.78 13.78
N LEU A 32 -12.58 -13.02 15.08
CA LEU A 32 -13.33 -12.34 16.15
C LEU A 32 -13.05 -10.83 16.17
N LEU A 33 -11.80 -10.42 15.98
CA LEU A 33 -11.44 -9.00 15.86
C LEU A 33 -12.09 -8.37 14.62
N GLY A 34 -12.08 -9.07 13.49
CA GLY A 34 -12.72 -8.60 12.26
C GLY A 34 -14.23 -8.44 12.42
N GLU A 35 -14.90 -9.37 13.11
CA GLU A 35 -16.31 -9.25 13.47
C GLU A 35 -16.58 -8.02 14.35
N ALA A 36 -15.78 -7.82 15.39
CA ALA A 36 -15.93 -6.65 16.27
C ALA A 36 -15.73 -5.33 15.52
N VAL A 37 -14.68 -5.25 14.67
CA VAL A 37 -14.41 -4.08 13.84
C VAL A 37 -15.53 -3.83 12.82
N THR A 38 -16.11 -4.89 12.25
CA THR A 38 -17.18 -4.75 11.25
C THR A 38 -18.56 -4.51 11.85
N ALA A 39 -18.77 -4.83 13.13
CA ALA A 39 -20.01 -4.56 13.84
C ALA A 39 -20.14 -3.07 14.26
N ASP A 40 -19.03 -2.36 14.46
CA ASP A 40 -19.02 -0.94 14.84
C ASP A 40 -18.63 -0.04 13.66
N ARG A 41 -19.60 0.70 13.13
CA ARG A 41 -19.39 1.65 12.01
C ARG A 41 -18.27 2.65 12.26
N ARG A 42 -18.08 3.10 13.51
CA ARG A 42 -17.02 4.06 13.86
C ARG A 42 -15.63 3.48 13.62
N LEU A 43 -15.48 2.17 13.74
CA LEU A 43 -14.25 1.44 13.47
C LEU A 43 -14.11 1.09 11.98
N GLN A 44 -15.22 1.04 11.23
CA GLN A 44 -15.22 0.78 9.79
C GLN A 44 -14.83 2.00 8.95
N ASP A 45 -15.16 3.23 9.34
CA ASP A 45 -15.01 4.45 8.51
C ASP A 45 -13.55 4.93 8.29
N GLY A 46 -12.58 4.01 8.37
CA GLY A 46 -11.15 4.26 8.30
C GLY A 46 -10.54 4.27 6.88
N PRO A 47 -9.19 4.34 6.82
CA PRO A 47 -8.42 4.34 5.58
C PRO A 47 -8.77 3.21 4.59
N VAL A 48 -8.92 1.98 5.08
CA VAL A 48 -9.20 0.81 4.23
C VAL A 48 -10.60 0.88 3.63
N HIS A 49 -11.60 1.36 4.37
CA HIS A 49 -12.94 1.59 3.83
C HIS A 49 -12.95 2.63 2.72
N ARG A 50 -12.26 3.77 2.93
CA ARG A 50 -12.10 4.79 1.87
C ARG A 50 -11.41 4.23 0.63
N LEU A 51 -10.41 3.37 0.83
CA LEU A 51 -9.68 2.72 -0.25
C LEU A 51 -10.58 1.77 -1.04
N ARG A 52 -11.32 0.90 -0.36
CA ARG A 52 -12.29 -0.01 -0.99
C ARG A 52 -13.33 0.77 -1.80
N ALA A 53 -13.87 1.84 -1.23
CA ALA A 53 -14.85 2.67 -1.91
C ALA A 53 -14.23 3.39 -3.13
N HIS A 54 -12.94 3.72 -3.09
CA HIS A 54 -12.22 4.25 -4.24
C HIS A 54 -12.04 3.21 -5.34
N ASP A 55 -11.58 2.01 -4.99
CA ASP A 55 -11.42 0.88 -5.92
C ASP A 55 -12.73 0.56 -6.63
N GLN A 56 -13.84 0.45 -5.89
CA GLN A 56 -15.17 0.21 -6.47
C GLN A 56 -15.64 1.30 -7.44
N ARG A 57 -15.28 2.57 -7.19
CA ARG A 57 -15.68 3.71 -8.04
C ARG A 57 -14.77 3.93 -9.23
N ARG A 58 -13.51 3.52 -9.15
CA ARG A 58 -12.46 3.88 -10.12
C ARG A 58 -11.86 2.69 -10.85
N GLY A 59 -12.21 1.46 -10.46
CA GLY A 59 -11.59 0.25 -11.01
C GLY A 59 -10.11 0.11 -10.66
N THR A 60 -9.65 0.76 -9.59
CA THR A 60 -8.28 0.61 -9.10
C THR A 60 -8.15 -0.66 -8.24
N ALA A 61 -6.91 -1.10 -8.03
CA ALA A 61 -6.56 -2.27 -7.23
C ALA A 61 -5.67 -1.87 -6.04
N TYR A 62 -6.05 -0.80 -5.31
CA TYR A 62 -5.23 -0.28 -4.23
C TYR A 62 -5.39 -1.08 -2.93
N THR A 63 -6.57 -1.62 -2.63
CA THR A 63 -6.81 -2.53 -1.51
C THR A 63 -5.94 -3.79 -1.65
N GLU A 64 -5.87 -4.38 -2.85
CA GLU A 64 -4.99 -5.50 -3.18
C GLU A 64 -3.51 -5.11 -3.06
N THR A 65 -3.13 -3.93 -3.58
CA THR A 65 -1.76 -3.44 -3.47
C THR A 65 -1.33 -3.26 -2.01
N LEU A 66 -2.22 -2.76 -1.16
CA LEU A 66 -1.97 -2.61 0.27
C LEU A 66 -1.84 -3.96 0.96
N ALA A 67 -2.71 -4.93 0.64
CA ALA A 67 -2.64 -6.29 1.18
C ALA A 67 -1.29 -6.95 0.87
N ALA A 68 -0.90 -7.01 -0.40
CA ALA A 68 0.38 -7.61 -0.80
C ALA A 68 1.59 -6.90 -0.18
N TYR A 69 1.52 -5.57 0.00
CA TYR A 69 2.58 -4.83 0.70
C TYR A 69 2.69 -5.22 2.17
N LEU A 70 1.57 -5.41 2.87
CA LEU A 70 1.53 -5.80 4.28
C LEU A 70 1.93 -7.27 4.46
N ASP A 71 1.49 -8.16 3.58
CA ASP A 71 1.85 -9.59 3.57
C ASP A 71 3.34 -9.78 3.29
N ALA A 72 3.94 -8.91 2.47
CA ALA A 72 5.37 -8.82 2.25
C ALA A 72 6.14 -8.11 3.39
N PHE A 73 5.51 -7.84 4.54
CA PHE A 73 6.11 -7.12 5.68
C PHE A 73 6.73 -5.75 5.31
N GLY A 74 6.17 -5.09 4.29
CA GLY A 74 6.63 -3.81 3.78
C GLY A 74 7.75 -3.88 2.74
N ASP A 75 8.15 -5.07 2.30
CA ASP A 75 9.10 -5.23 1.21
C ASP A 75 8.44 -4.94 -0.15
N THR A 76 8.78 -3.77 -0.71
CA THR A 76 8.28 -3.35 -2.03
C THR A 76 8.73 -4.26 -3.18
N ALA A 77 9.89 -4.90 -3.10
CA ALA A 77 10.34 -5.82 -4.14
C ALA A 77 9.51 -7.11 -4.11
N ALA A 78 9.29 -7.67 -2.93
CA ALA A 78 8.45 -8.86 -2.74
C ALA A 78 7.00 -8.63 -3.16
N ALA A 79 6.37 -7.56 -2.66
CA ALA A 79 5.00 -7.21 -3.04
C ALA A 79 4.86 -6.96 -4.56
N SER A 80 5.87 -6.34 -5.19
CA SER A 80 5.82 -6.10 -6.64
C SER A 80 5.88 -7.39 -7.47
N ARG A 81 6.65 -8.39 -6.99
CA ARG A 81 6.70 -9.72 -7.62
C ARG A 81 5.38 -10.46 -7.47
N GLU A 82 4.78 -10.42 -6.28
CA GLU A 82 3.49 -11.05 -5.99
C GLU A 82 2.38 -10.50 -6.90
N LEU A 83 2.30 -9.17 -7.04
CA LEU A 83 1.30 -8.51 -7.88
C LEU A 83 1.66 -8.52 -9.38
N ASN A 84 2.81 -9.08 -9.77
CA ASN A 84 3.33 -9.03 -11.14
C ASN A 84 3.34 -7.60 -11.74
N VAL A 85 3.78 -6.62 -10.95
CA VAL A 85 3.95 -5.23 -11.37
C VAL A 85 5.39 -4.77 -11.21
N HIS A 86 5.79 -3.73 -11.95
CA HIS A 86 7.08 -3.12 -11.73
C HIS A 86 7.15 -2.41 -10.36
N THR A 87 8.28 -2.47 -9.66
CA THR A 87 8.44 -1.88 -8.32
C THR A 87 8.14 -0.38 -8.28
N ASN A 88 8.43 0.37 -9.35
CA ASN A 88 8.04 1.79 -9.45
C ASN A 88 6.51 1.98 -9.49
N THR A 89 5.78 1.09 -10.16
CA THR A 89 4.31 1.11 -10.17
C THR A 89 3.77 0.83 -8.77
N LEU A 90 4.33 -0.15 -8.05
CA LEU A 90 3.97 -0.40 -6.66
C LEU A 90 4.21 0.83 -5.78
N ARG A 91 5.40 1.45 -5.83
CA ARG A 91 5.72 2.68 -5.08
C ARG A 91 4.74 3.80 -5.38
N TYR A 92 4.41 4.00 -6.65
CA TYR A 92 3.39 4.97 -7.06
C TYR A 92 2.03 4.66 -6.43
N ARG A 93 1.55 3.41 -6.52
CA ARG A 93 0.27 3.00 -5.91
C ARG A 93 0.27 3.20 -4.39
N LEU A 94 1.37 2.86 -3.71
CA LEU A 94 1.52 3.10 -2.27
C LEU A 94 1.53 4.61 -1.94
N GLY A 95 2.13 5.45 -2.78
CA GLY A 95 2.03 6.91 -2.65
C GLY A 95 0.58 7.39 -2.75
N ARG A 96 -0.15 6.90 -3.77
CA ARG A 96 -1.58 7.21 -3.96
C ARG A 96 -2.45 6.73 -2.81
N ILE A 97 -2.17 5.55 -2.25
CA ILE A 97 -2.86 5.04 -1.06
C ILE A 97 -2.68 6.02 0.11
N ARG A 98 -1.45 6.47 0.39
CA ARG A 98 -1.18 7.45 1.45
C ARG A 98 -1.90 8.77 1.20
N GLU A 99 -1.85 9.30 -0.01
CA GLU A 99 -2.51 10.56 -0.37
C GLU A 99 -4.04 10.50 -0.27
N LEU A 100 -4.64 9.38 -0.69
CA LEU A 100 -6.10 9.21 -0.68
C LEU A 100 -6.66 8.95 0.72
N THR A 101 -5.89 8.29 1.56
CA THR A 101 -6.39 7.75 2.83
C THR A 101 -5.77 8.40 4.06
N GLY A 102 -4.64 9.07 3.94
CA GLY A 102 -3.85 9.55 5.07
C GLY A 102 -3.15 8.46 5.87
N LEU A 103 -3.22 7.19 5.43
CA LEU A 103 -2.60 6.05 6.13
C LEU A 103 -1.07 6.19 6.17
N ASP A 104 -0.50 6.25 7.36
CA ASP A 104 0.93 6.20 7.58
C ASP A 104 1.41 4.75 7.69
N LEU A 105 1.95 4.24 6.57
CA LEU A 105 2.59 2.93 6.53
C LEU A 105 3.89 2.84 7.33
N GLY A 106 4.41 3.94 7.86
CA GLY A 106 5.52 3.97 8.82
C GLY A 106 5.09 3.57 10.24
N ASP A 107 3.85 3.85 10.62
CA ASP A 107 3.32 3.53 11.94
C ASP A 107 2.91 2.03 12.05
N PRO A 108 3.48 1.27 13.01
CA PRO A 108 3.12 -0.14 13.20
C PRO A 108 1.65 -0.37 13.58
N TYR A 109 1.02 0.53 14.32
CA TYR A 109 -0.38 0.40 14.72
C TYR A 109 -1.32 0.66 13.55
N GLU A 110 -1.00 1.63 12.69
CA GLU A 110 -1.79 1.88 11.48
C GLU A 110 -1.67 0.72 10.48
N ARG A 111 -0.48 0.14 10.31
CA ARG A 111 -0.30 -1.08 9.50
C ARG A 111 -1.10 -2.25 10.05
N LEU A 112 -1.05 -2.50 11.36
CA LEU A 112 -1.79 -3.58 11.98
C LEU A 112 -3.31 -3.38 11.84
N ASN A 113 -3.80 -2.17 12.09
CA ASN A 113 -5.20 -1.83 11.92
C ASN A 113 -5.66 -2.05 10.46
N ALA A 114 -4.85 -1.60 9.49
CA ALA A 114 -5.13 -1.83 8.08
C ALA A 114 -5.16 -3.33 7.74
N ALA A 115 -4.22 -4.13 8.25
CA ALA A 115 -4.18 -5.58 8.05
C ALA A 115 -5.43 -6.27 8.62
N VAL A 116 -5.86 -5.89 9.83
CA VAL A 116 -7.08 -6.44 10.45
C VAL A 116 -8.32 -6.07 9.63
N GLN A 117 -8.44 -4.82 9.18
CA GLN A 117 -9.56 -4.39 8.34
C GLN A 117 -9.58 -5.16 7.02
N LEU A 118 -8.44 -5.28 6.32
CA LEU A 118 -8.34 -6.07 5.09
C LEU A 118 -8.71 -7.55 5.33
N PHE A 119 -8.23 -8.13 6.43
CA PHE A 119 -8.60 -9.49 6.82
C PHE A 119 -10.11 -9.63 7.03
N ALA A 120 -10.76 -8.65 7.64
CA ALA A 120 -12.20 -8.66 7.88
C ALA A 120 -13.05 -8.53 6.60
N LEU A 121 -12.54 -7.85 5.57
CA LEU A 121 -13.24 -7.72 4.28
C LEU A 121 -13.37 -9.06 3.53
N GLY A 122 -12.51 -10.02 3.83
CA GLY A 122 -12.48 -11.33 3.17
C GLY A 122 -11.76 -11.32 1.82
N PRO A 123 -11.46 -12.51 1.26
CA PRO A 123 -10.68 -12.66 0.04
C PRO A 123 -11.41 -12.14 -1.22
N ASP A 124 -12.74 -12.20 -1.24
CA ASP A 124 -13.56 -11.80 -2.41
C ASP A 124 -13.44 -10.30 -2.75
N VAL A 125 -12.94 -9.50 -1.81
CA VAL A 125 -12.78 -8.04 -1.96
C VAL A 125 -11.43 -7.67 -2.60
N LEU A 126 -10.48 -8.60 -2.66
CA LEU A 126 -9.13 -8.36 -3.18
C LEU A 126 -9.01 -8.71 -4.68
N VAL A 127 -10.03 -9.31 -5.28
CA VAL A 127 -10.01 -9.69 -6.69
C VAL A 127 -10.45 -8.49 -7.54
N VAL A 128 -9.49 -7.78 -8.13
CA VAL A 128 -9.76 -6.77 -9.17
C VAL A 128 -8.98 -7.16 -10.42
N GLU A 129 -9.66 -7.35 -11.55
CA GLU A 129 -8.96 -7.61 -12.81
C GLU A 129 -8.02 -6.43 -13.11
N HIS A 130 -6.73 -6.73 -13.27
CA HIS A 130 -5.70 -5.72 -13.47
C HIS A 130 -5.85 -5.02 -14.82
N GLU A 131 -6.59 -3.92 -14.89
CA GLU A 131 -6.45 -2.98 -15.99
C GLU A 131 -5.12 -2.22 -15.82
N LYS A 132 -4.27 -2.28 -16.85
CA LYS A 132 -2.97 -1.60 -16.87
C LYS A 132 -3.17 -0.10 -16.67
N ILE A 133 -2.84 0.41 -15.49
CA ILE A 133 -2.76 1.85 -15.25
C ILE A 133 -1.77 2.45 -16.26
N PRO A 134 -2.18 3.42 -17.10
CA PRO A 134 -1.28 4.03 -18.07
C PRO A 134 -0.11 4.69 -17.34
N LYS A 135 1.10 4.54 -17.88
CA LYS A 135 2.31 5.19 -17.36
C LYS A 135 2.13 6.71 -17.47
N THR A 136 1.69 7.37 -16.40
CA THR A 136 1.85 8.81 -16.30
C THR A 136 3.32 9.07 -16.04
N SER A 137 3.91 9.82 -16.96
CA SER A 137 5.28 10.31 -17.05
C SER A 137 6.03 10.47 -15.72
N SER A 138 7.33 10.14 -15.78
CA SER A 138 8.40 10.37 -14.81
C SER A 138 8.21 11.58 -13.88
N PRO A 139 8.70 11.52 -12.63
CA PRO A 139 8.78 12.71 -11.79
C PRO A 139 9.53 13.82 -12.55
N PRO A 140 9.18 15.11 -12.37
CA PRO A 140 9.89 16.20 -13.04
C PRO A 140 11.38 16.04 -12.74
N THR A 141 12.17 15.82 -13.79
CA THR A 141 13.62 15.89 -13.71
C THR A 141 13.94 17.30 -13.30
N ASN A 142 14.37 17.50 -12.05
CA ASN A 142 14.98 18.75 -11.64
C ASN A 142 16.33 18.86 -12.36
N ARG A 143 16.29 19.28 -13.63
CA ARG A 143 17.43 19.93 -14.27
C ARG A 143 17.49 21.35 -13.75
N GLY A 144 18.00 21.48 -12.52
CA GLY A 144 18.59 22.72 -12.07
C GLY A 144 19.73 23.04 -13.02
N GLY A 145 19.44 23.87 -14.02
CA GLY A 145 20.45 24.48 -14.85
C GLY A 145 21.36 25.29 -13.94
N THR A 146 22.61 24.88 -13.82
CA THR A 146 23.69 25.78 -13.49
C THR A 146 23.95 26.65 -14.72
N PRO A 147 23.78 27.97 -14.65
CA PRO A 147 24.29 28.85 -15.69
C PRO A 147 25.82 28.95 -15.51
N GLY A 148 26.58 28.30 -16.38
CA GLY A 148 27.85 28.89 -16.83
C GLY A 148 27.50 30.14 -17.64
N LEU A 149 28.25 31.23 -17.66
CA LEU A 149 29.68 31.44 -17.54
C LEU A 149 29.85 32.95 -17.27
N HIS A 150 30.82 33.38 -16.48
CA HIS A 150 31.57 34.62 -16.76
C HIS A 150 32.93 34.55 -16.08
N THR A 151 33.90 34.01 -16.82
CA THR A 151 35.31 34.34 -16.68
C THR A 151 35.45 35.84 -16.91
N THR A 152 35.77 36.59 -15.86
CA THR A 152 36.26 37.96 -16.00
C THR A 152 37.72 37.91 -16.43
N ASP A 153 37.96 38.08 -17.73
CA ASP A 153 39.23 38.58 -18.23
C ASP A 153 39.43 40.01 -17.71
N HIS A 154 40.37 40.18 -16.79
CA HIS A 154 40.85 41.49 -16.38
C HIS A 154 42.11 41.84 -17.18
N HIS A 155 41.93 42.60 -18.25
CA HIS A 155 42.83 43.63 -18.78
C HIS A 155 41.91 44.69 -19.39
N PRO A 156 42.12 46.01 -19.17
CA PRO A 156 43.14 46.68 -19.99
C PRO A 156 43.78 47.98 -19.43
N VAL A 157 44.83 48.38 -20.17
CA VAL A 157 45.39 49.71 -20.51
C VAL A 157 45.89 50.68 -19.44
N THR A 158 47.16 51.09 -19.58
CA THR A 158 47.47 52.36 -20.29
C THR A 158 48.93 52.39 -20.76
N GLY A 159 49.11 52.69 -22.05
CA GLY A 159 50.35 53.22 -22.59
C GLY A 159 50.28 54.74 -22.72
N THR A 160 51.38 55.37 -22.33
CA THR A 160 52.06 56.52 -22.97
C THR A 160 51.33 57.84 -23.19
N GLY A 161 51.83 58.89 -22.52
CA GLY A 161 51.65 60.29 -22.91
C GLY A 161 52.43 61.25 -22.01
N LEU A 162 53.56 61.76 -22.54
CA LEU A 162 54.49 62.79 -22.05
C LEU A 162 55.54 62.40 -21.00
#